data_AF-A0AA38G192-F1
#
_entry.id   AF-A0AA38G192-F1
#
_cell.length_a   1.000
_cell.length_b   1.000
_cell.length_c   1.000
_cell.angle_alpha   90.00
_cell.angle_beta   90.00
_cell.angle_gamma   90.00
#
_symmetry.space_group_name_H-M   'P 1'
#
loop_
_entity.id
_entity.type
_entity.pdbx_description
1 polymer ?
#
loop_
_entity_poly.entity_id
_entity_poly.type
_entity_poly.pdbx_seq_one_letter_code
_entity_poly.pdbx_strand_id
1 'polypeptide(L)'
;GVEYASTYIVHMDKSVMPSQFSNHEHWYRSVLYSMKEVSANQNTHIEDFYHYTYDIVMHGFSAKLTQYELNMLEEMPGHLLSFPDLIGKLHTTYSTEFLGLTPSVGLLPRSRFGQDVIVGILDSGIWPESRSFLNHGMEPVPARWKGTCENGTTFHPLLCNKMLIGARYFNKGAVAKYSNIDPAMDYDSPRDVYGHGWEFIA
;
A
#
# COMPACT_ATOMS: atom_id res chain seq x y z
N GLY A 1 -21.81 -19.43 -18.82
CA GLY A 1 -20.34 -19.52 -18.67
C GLY A 1 -20.00 -19.00 -17.29
N VAL A 2 -18.99 -19.55 -16.63
CA VAL A 2 -18.56 -19.03 -15.32
C VAL A 2 -18.00 -17.63 -15.54
N GLU A 3 -18.59 -16.62 -14.93
CA GLU A 3 -18.13 -15.24 -15.01
C GLU A 3 -16.92 -15.07 -14.07
N TYR A 4 -15.77 -14.68 -14.63
CA TYR A 4 -14.55 -14.51 -13.85
C TYR A 4 -14.52 -13.14 -13.20
N ALA A 5 -14.39 -13.10 -11.87
CA ALA A 5 -14.22 -11.86 -11.12
C ALA A 5 -12.77 -11.38 -11.13
N SER A 6 -12.56 -10.08 -11.31
CA SER A 6 -11.24 -9.42 -11.32
C SER A 6 -11.22 -8.27 -10.32
N THR A 7 -10.03 -7.88 -9.86
CA THR A 7 -9.87 -6.73 -8.97
C THR A 7 -9.83 -5.42 -9.76
N TYR A 8 -10.60 -4.44 -9.31
CA TYR A 8 -10.67 -3.10 -9.86
C TYR A 8 -10.36 -2.06 -8.78
N ILE A 9 -9.85 -0.92 -9.23
CA ILE A 9 -9.77 0.31 -8.46
C ILE A 9 -10.90 1.21 -8.95
N VAL A 10 -11.74 1.65 -8.02
CA VAL A 10 -12.93 2.45 -8.26
C VAL A 10 -12.74 3.83 -7.63
N HIS A 11 -12.97 4.87 -8.42
CA HIS A 11 -12.94 6.26 -7.99
C HIS A 11 -14.37 6.79 -7.86
N MET A 12 -14.65 7.42 -6.72
CA MET A 12 -15.97 7.90 -6.33
C MET A 12 -15.91 9.40 -6.01
N ASP A 13 -16.96 10.12 -6.39
CA ASP A 13 -17.18 11.49 -5.96
C ASP A 13 -17.54 11.52 -4.47
N LYS A 14 -16.59 11.98 -3.66
CA LYS A 14 -16.77 12.06 -2.21
C LYS A 14 -17.92 12.97 -1.78
N SER A 15 -18.30 13.94 -2.62
CA SER A 15 -19.29 14.96 -2.27
C SER A 15 -20.72 14.44 -2.31
N VAL A 16 -20.96 13.32 -3.00
CA VAL A 16 -22.29 12.72 -3.13
C VAL A 16 -22.54 11.60 -2.11
N MET A 17 -21.64 11.42 -1.13
CA MET A 17 -21.85 10.48 -0.03
C MET A 17 -23.18 10.78 0.67
N PRO A 18 -24.12 9.82 0.73
CA PRO A 18 -25.39 10.06 1.38
C PRO A 18 -25.23 10.33 2.88
N SER A 19 -26.04 11.26 3.41
CA SER A 19 -25.92 11.74 4.80
C SER A 19 -26.13 10.69 5.88
N GLN A 20 -26.72 9.53 5.55
CA GLN A 20 -26.89 8.40 6.47
C GLN A 20 -25.58 7.66 6.78
N PHE A 21 -24.53 7.83 5.97
CA PHE A 21 -23.24 7.18 6.20
C PHE A 21 -22.33 8.05 7.06
N SER A 22 -21.67 7.42 8.04
CA SER A 22 -20.75 8.09 8.97
C SER A 22 -19.41 8.46 8.33
N ASN A 23 -18.97 7.68 7.34
CA ASN A 23 -17.76 7.88 6.58
C ASN A 23 -17.83 7.16 5.21
N HIS A 24 -16.89 7.49 4.34
CA HIS A 24 -16.81 6.95 2.97
C HIS A 24 -16.59 5.44 2.94
N GLU A 25 -15.82 4.86 3.87
CA GLU A 25 -15.64 3.40 3.94
C GLU A 25 -16.99 2.69 4.17
N HIS A 26 -17.78 3.16 5.14
CA HIS A 26 -19.08 2.58 5.43
C HIS A 26 -20.03 2.68 4.22
N TRP A 27 -20.00 3.81 3.51
CA TRP A 27 -20.75 3.99 2.27
C TRP A 27 -20.31 3.00 1.19
N TYR A 28 -19.02 2.93 0.87
CA TYR A 28 -18.50 2.07 -0.20
C TYR A 28 -18.73 0.58 0.08
N ARG A 29 -18.52 0.14 1.33
CA ARG A 29 -18.79 -1.24 1.75
C ARG A 29 -20.27 -1.57 1.62
N SER A 30 -21.16 -0.67 2.03
CA SER A 30 -22.61 -0.88 1.92
C SER A 30 -23.06 -1.00 0.46
N VAL A 31 -22.51 -0.16 -0.42
CA VAL A 31 -22.77 -0.21 -1.86
C VAL A 31 -22.39 -1.57 -2.43
N LEU A 32 -21.17 -2.04 -2.16
CA LEU A 32 -20.71 -3.33 -2.65
C LEU A 32 -21.50 -4.51 -2.08
N TYR A 33 -21.81 -4.49 -0.79
CA TYR A 33 -22.64 -5.52 -0.18
C TYR A 33 -24.00 -5.65 -0.86
N SER A 34 -24.68 -4.53 -1.12
CA SER A 34 -25.99 -4.54 -1.77
C SER A 34 -25.93 -5.13 -3.19
N MET A 35 -24.88 -4.86 -3.95
CA MET A 35 -24.70 -5.46 -5.29
C MET A 35 -24.41 -6.95 -5.21
N LYS A 36 -23.63 -7.39 -4.21
CA LYS A 36 -23.32 -8.81 -4.01
C LYS A 36 -24.53 -9.62 -3.61
N GLU A 37 -25.43 -9.08 -2.79
CA GLU A 37 -26.71 -9.74 -2.47
C GLU A 37 -27.59 -9.95 -3.71
N VAL A 38 -27.55 -9.02 -4.68
CA VAL A 38 -28.30 -9.13 -5.94
C VAL A 38 -27.65 -10.13 -6.90
N SER A 39 -26.31 -10.14 -6.98
CA SER A 39 -25.51 -10.92 -7.94
C SER A 39 -25.31 -12.38 -7.50
N ALA A 40 -24.98 -12.59 -6.22
CA ALA A 40 -24.60 -13.88 -5.67
C ALA A 40 -25.57 -14.24 -4.54
N ASN A 41 -26.43 -15.22 -4.80
CA ASN A 41 -27.40 -15.76 -3.84
C ASN A 41 -26.71 -16.59 -2.72
N GLN A 42 -25.61 -16.08 -2.15
CA GLN A 42 -24.70 -16.76 -1.23
C GLN A 42 -24.23 -15.81 -0.11
N ASN A 43 -24.02 -16.36 1.08
CA ASN A 43 -23.34 -15.68 2.18
C ASN A 43 -21.87 -15.47 1.81
N THR A 44 -21.53 -14.24 1.40
CA THR A 44 -20.15 -13.83 1.12
C THR A 44 -19.68 -12.87 2.20
N HIS A 45 -18.45 -13.03 2.68
CA HIS A 45 -17.85 -12.08 3.61
C HIS A 45 -17.29 -10.90 2.81
N ILE A 46 -17.48 -9.64 3.26
CA ILE A 46 -16.91 -8.42 2.61
C ILE A 46 -15.47 -8.65 2.19
N GLU A 47 -14.68 -9.21 3.11
CA GLU A 47 -13.22 -9.27 2.98
C GLU A 47 -12.79 -10.17 1.80
N ASP A 48 -13.70 -11.01 1.28
CA ASP A 48 -13.46 -11.82 0.08
C ASP A 48 -13.41 -10.96 -1.21
N PHE A 49 -14.01 -9.76 -1.16
CA PHE A 49 -14.16 -8.88 -2.33
C PHE A 49 -13.88 -7.41 -2.07
N TYR A 50 -13.75 -6.94 -0.84
CA TYR A 50 -13.37 -5.57 -0.49
C TYR A 50 -11.92 -5.56 -0.02
N HIS A 51 -11.08 -4.73 -0.63
CA HIS A 51 -9.65 -4.72 -0.33
C HIS A 51 -9.26 -3.47 0.46
N TYR A 52 -9.45 -2.29 -0.15
CA TYR A 52 -8.99 -1.03 0.43
C TYR A 52 -10.02 0.08 0.24
N THR A 53 -10.06 0.98 1.21
CA THR A 53 -10.65 2.32 1.06
C THR A 53 -9.54 3.31 0.77
N TYR A 54 -9.80 4.24 -0.15
CA TYR A 54 -8.96 5.41 -0.37
C TYR A 54 -9.74 6.67 0.04
N ASP A 55 -9.18 7.47 0.95
CA ASP A 55 -9.84 8.65 1.52
C ASP A 55 -8.92 9.88 1.68
N ILE A 56 -7.64 9.76 1.32
CA ILE A 56 -6.65 10.86 1.45
C ILE A 56 -6.39 11.54 0.09
N VAL A 57 -5.66 10.87 -0.80
CA VAL A 57 -5.21 11.44 -2.09
C VAL A 57 -6.26 11.25 -3.18
N MET A 58 -6.93 10.11 -3.15
CA MET A 58 -8.06 9.77 -4.01
C MET A 58 -9.21 9.25 -3.14
N HIS A 59 -10.44 9.34 -3.63
CA HIS A 59 -11.61 8.89 -2.89
C HIS A 59 -12.27 7.72 -3.61
N GLY A 60 -12.35 6.58 -2.96
CA GLY A 60 -12.87 5.37 -3.61
C GLY A 60 -12.41 4.11 -2.91
N PHE A 61 -12.35 3.00 -3.64
CA PHE A 61 -11.99 1.71 -3.06
C PHE A 61 -11.41 0.75 -4.10
N SER A 62 -10.84 -0.35 -3.63
CA SER A 62 -10.47 -1.49 -4.46
C SER A 62 -11.30 -2.70 -4.07
N ALA A 63 -11.84 -3.40 -5.07
CA ALA A 63 -12.71 -4.55 -4.88
C ALA A 63 -12.63 -5.57 -6.02
N LYS A 64 -12.98 -6.82 -5.72
CA LYS A 64 -13.12 -7.93 -6.67
C LYS A 64 -14.55 -7.99 -7.21
N LEU A 65 -14.68 -7.70 -8.49
CA LEU A 65 -15.97 -7.52 -9.19
C LEU A 65 -16.07 -8.47 -10.39
N THR A 66 -17.25 -9.01 -10.62
CA THR A 66 -17.63 -9.57 -11.93
C THR A 66 -17.87 -8.44 -12.93
N GLN A 67 -18.01 -8.77 -14.22
CA GLN A 67 -18.33 -7.75 -15.22
C GLN A 67 -19.72 -7.17 -15.00
N TYR A 68 -20.68 -8.01 -14.60
CA TYR A 68 -22.02 -7.60 -14.24
C TYR A 68 -22.02 -6.60 -13.07
N GLU A 69 -21.28 -6.90 -11.99
CA GLU A 69 -21.15 -6.01 -10.83
C GLU A 69 -20.44 -4.71 -11.17
N LEU A 70 -19.41 -4.76 -12.03
CA LEU A 70 -18.73 -3.57 -12.50
C LEU A 70 -19.68 -2.65 -13.29
N ASN A 71 -20.47 -3.20 -14.21
CA ASN A 71 -21.43 -2.42 -14.99
C ASN A 71 -22.49 -1.76 -14.08
N MET A 72 -23.01 -2.50 -13.09
CA MET A 72 -23.94 -1.93 -12.10
C MET A 72 -23.30 -0.78 -11.34
N LEU A 73 -22.03 -0.93 -10.95
CA LEU A 73 -21.29 0.07 -10.21
C LEU A 73 -21.02 1.33 -11.04
N GLU A 74 -20.71 1.17 -12.33
CA GLU A 74 -20.44 2.27 -13.25
C GLU A 74 -21.66 3.17 -13.51
N GLU A 75 -22.86 2.60 -13.39
CA GLU A 75 -24.13 3.32 -13.51
C GLU A 75 -24.54 4.06 -12.22
N MET A 76 -23.85 3.83 -11.10
CA MET A 76 -24.25 4.43 -9.83
C MET A 76 -23.93 5.93 -9.75
N PRO A 77 -24.82 6.72 -9.13
CA PRO A 77 -24.52 8.10 -8.77
C PRO A 77 -23.24 8.20 -7.94
N GLY A 78 -22.31 9.04 -8.39
CA GLY A 78 -21.02 9.24 -7.73
C GLY A 78 -19.90 8.37 -8.24
N HIS A 79 -20.15 7.36 -9.08
CA HIS A 79 -19.07 6.72 -9.81
C HIS A 79 -18.39 7.72 -10.74
N LEU A 80 -17.05 7.75 -10.74
CA LEU A 80 -16.27 8.59 -11.63
C LEU A 80 -15.50 7.75 -12.65
N LEU A 81 -14.70 6.78 -12.18
CA LEU A 81 -13.82 5.96 -13.00
C LEU A 81 -13.59 4.60 -12.35
N SER A 82 -13.42 3.59 -13.19
CA SER A 82 -13.01 2.24 -12.82
C SER A 82 -11.78 1.86 -13.67
N PHE A 83 -10.82 1.16 -13.10
CA PHE A 83 -9.71 0.58 -13.86
C PHE A 83 -9.22 -0.71 -13.23
N PRO A 84 -8.74 -1.69 -14.03
CA PRO A 84 -8.28 -2.96 -13.52
C PRO A 84 -7.04 -2.77 -12.63
N ASP A 85 -6.98 -3.55 -11.56
CA ASP A 85 -5.79 -3.63 -10.71
C ASP A 85 -4.68 -4.43 -11.41
N LEU A 86 -3.51 -3.82 -11.54
CA LEU A 86 -2.39 -4.34 -12.32
C LEU A 86 -1.17 -4.53 -11.43
N ILE A 87 -0.41 -5.59 -11.71
CA ILE A 87 0.84 -5.85 -11.00
C ILE A 87 1.92 -4.95 -11.57
N GLY A 88 2.48 -4.09 -10.71
CA GLY A 88 3.66 -3.29 -11.04
C GLY A 88 4.88 -4.18 -11.28
N LYS A 89 5.71 -3.78 -12.23
CA LYS A 89 7.02 -4.41 -12.45
C LYS A 89 8.09 -3.57 -11.75
N LEU A 90 8.97 -4.22 -11.01
CA LEU A 90 10.14 -3.56 -10.44
C LEU A 90 11.04 -3.10 -11.58
N HIS A 91 11.41 -1.82 -11.55
CA HIS A 91 12.40 -1.24 -12.46
C HIS A 91 13.56 -0.73 -11.61
N THR A 92 14.76 -1.30 -11.79
CA THR A 92 15.97 -0.83 -11.10
C THR A 92 17.04 -0.44 -12.11
N THR A 93 17.64 0.74 -11.92
CA THR A 93 18.84 1.20 -12.62
C THR A 93 19.86 1.66 -11.57
N TYR A 94 21.13 1.28 -11.81
CA TYR A 94 22.24 1.32 -10.85
C TYR A 94 23.02 2.65 -10.80
N SER A 95 23.62 2.89 -9.63
CA SER A 95 24.77 3.75 -9.27
C SER A 95 24.55 5.21 -8.81
N THR A 96 24.96 5.45 -7.55
CA THR A 96 25.10 6.76 -6.87
C THR A 96 26.51 7.37 -7.02
N GLU A 97 27.44 6.72 -7.73
CA GLU A 97 28.84 7.15 -7.79
C GLU A 97 29.05 8.39 -8.68
N PHE A 98 28.02 8.80 -9.43
CA PHE A 98 28.09 9.90 -10.39
C PHE A 98 28.01 11.30 -9.77
N LEU A 99 27.54 11.45 -8.53
CA LEU A 99 27.12 12.76 -8.00
C LEU A 99 28.19 13.55 -7.19
N GLY A 100 29.38 12.99 -6.96
CA GLY A 100 30.51 13.71 -6.34
C GLY A 100 30.25 14.25 -4.91
N LEU A 101 29.38 13.60 -4.14
CA LEU A 101 29.03 14.02 -2.78
C LEU A 101 30.18 13.71 -1.81
N THR A 102 30.61 14.71 -1.03
CA THR A 102 31.68 14.54 -0.02
C THR A 102 31.20 14.93 1.38
N PRO A 103 31.68 14.27 2.45
CA PRO A 103 31.24 14.57 3.82
C PRO A 103 31.74 15.92 4.35
N SER A 104 32.87 16.42 3.83
CA SER A 104 33.57 17.59 4.37
C SER A 104 33.06 18.92 3.82
N VAL A 105 32.60 18.95 2.57
CA VAL A 105 32.15 20.17 1.88
C VAL A 105 30.98 19.88 0.92
N GLY A 106 30.20 20.91 0.61
CA GLY A 106 29.12 20.80 -0.38
C GLY A 106 27.77 20.49 0.24
N LEU A 107 26.95 19.69 -0.45
CA LEU A 107 25.54 19.50 -0.13
C LEU A 107 25.31 18.79 1.20
N LEU A 108 26.07 17.73 1.50
CA LEU A 108 25.88 16.91 2.70
C LEU A 108 25.98 17.72 4.01
N PRO A 109 27.07 18.46 4.28
CA PRO A 109 27.12 19.28 5.50
C PRO A 109 26.10 20.44 5.48
N ARG A 110 25.78 21.00 4.31
CA ARG A 110 24.78 22.09 4.19
C ARG A 110 23.35 21.65 4.47
N SER A 111 22.99 20.41 4.10
CA SER A 111 21.69 19.81 4.38
C SER A 111 21.62 19.14 5.76
N ARG A 112 22.69 19.26 6.57
CA ARG A 112 22.86 18.48 7.80
C ARG A 112 22.66 16.98 7.56
N PHE A 113 23.19 16.49 6.45
CA PHE A 113 23.10 15.08 6.04
C PHE A 113 21.64 14.59 5.87
N GLY A 114 20.71 15.48 5.57
CA GLY A 114 19.29 15.14 5.42
C GLY A 114 18.53 15.01 6.74
N GLN A 115 19.08 15.54 7.84
CA GLN A 115 18.40 15.58 9.13
C GLN A 115 16.99 16.20 9.04
N ASP A 116 16.03 15.62 9.76
CA ASP A 116 14.61 16.01 9.76
C ASP A 116 13.92 15.92 8.39
N VAL A 117 14.50 15.20 7.44
CA VAL A 117 13.83 14.74 6.21
C VAL A 117 13.41 13.28 6.40
N ILE A 118 12.20 12.96 5.96
CA ILE A 118 11.68 11.58 5.96
C ILE A 118 11.48 11.19 4.50
N VAL A 119 12.13 10.11 4.09
CA VAL A 119 12.04 9.56 2.73
C VAL A 119 11.15 8.33 2.78
N GLY A 120 10.05 8.35 2.04
CA GLY A 120 9.19 7.19 1.83
C GLY A 120 9.63 6.42 0.59
N ILE A 121 9.73 5.10 0.70
CA ILE A 121 10.16 4.22 -0.39
C ILE A 121 9.05 3.19 -0.60
N LEU A 122 8.62 3.04 -1.85
CA LEU A 122 7.66 2.02 -2.28
C LEU A 122 8.44 0.94 -3.03
N ASP A 123 8.64 -0.21 -2.39
CA ASP A 123 9.48 -1.31 -2.89
C ASP A 123 8.92 -2.66 -2.45
N SER A 124 9.65 -3.76 -2.69
CA SER A 124 9.32 -5.13 -2.26
C SER A 124 9.44 -5.39 -0.75
N GLY A 125 9.78 -4.37 0.03
CA GLY A 125 9.94 -4.47 1.48
C GLY A 125 11.30 -3.97 1.95
N ILE A 126 11.73 -4.42 3.13
CA ILE A 126 13.01 -4.02 3.71
C ILE A 126 13.68 -5.15 4.51
N TRP A 127 15.02 -5.13 4.59
CA TRP A 127 15.80 -5.97 5.48
C TRP A 127 16.33 -5.16 6.68
N PRO A 128 15.58 -5.06 7.79
CA PRO A 128 15.87 -4.12 8.88
C PRO A 128 17.19 -4.40 9.61
N GLU A 129 17.72 -5.63 9.53
CA GLU A 129 19.00 -6.01 10.15
C GLU A 129 20.23 -5.56 9.34
N SER A 130 20.05 -4.94 8.17
CA SER A 130 21.17 -4.42 7.37
C SER A 130 21.93 -3.33 8.13
N ARG A 131 23.25 -3.27 7.91
CA ARG A 131 24.12 -2.25 8.53
C ARG A 131 23.74 -0.82 8.11
N SER A 132 23.11 -0.65 6.94
CA SER A 132 22.62 0.65 6.46
C SER A 132 21.53 1.25 7.36
N PHE A 133 20.87 0.43 8.19
CA PHE A 133 19.85 0.86 9.14
C PHE A 133 20.33 1.01 10.58
N LEU A 134 21.65 0.94 10.81
CA LEU A 134 22.23 1.27 12.12
C LEU A 134 21.94 2.73 12.46
N ASN A 135 21.53 2.97 13.70
CA ASN A 135 21.01 4.27 14.15
C ASN A 135 21.95 4.99 15.14
N HIS A 136 23.24 4.65 15.13
CA HIS A 136 24.24 5.30 15.97
C HIS A 136 24.36 6.79 15.59
N GLY A 137 24.26 7.66 16.59
CA GLY A 137 24.32 9.12 16.38
C GLY A 137 23.04 9.75 15.84
N MET A 138 21.95 8.99 15.66
CA MET A 138 20.67 9.56 15.21
C MET A 138 19.85 10.18 16.34
N GLU A 139 19.24 11.30 16.01
CA GLU A 139 18.24 11.98 16.83
C GLU A 139 16.95 11.14 16.97
N PRO A 140 16.09 11.45 17.95
CA PRO A 140 14.77 10.83 18.05
C PRO A 140 13.94 11.06 16.78
N VAL A 141 13.01 10.14 16.53
CA VAL A 141 12.04 10.26 15.42
C VAL A 141 11.28 11.59 15.55
N PRO A 142 11.16 12.40 14.46
CA PRO A 142 10.48 13.68 14.51
C PRO A 142 9.03 13.54 15.01
N ALA A 143 8.58 14.42 15.91
CA ALA A 143 7.22 14.35 16.49
C ALA A 143 6.08 14.50 15.46
N ARG A 144 6.40 15.06 14.29
CA ARG A 144 5.50 15.18 13.13
C ARG A 144 5.25 13.85 12.42
N TRP A 145 6.10 12.84 12.62
CA TRP A 145 5.91 11.51 12.08
C TRP A 145 4.70 10.83 12.73
N LYS A 146 3.82 10.28 11.90
CA LYS A 146 2.59 9.56 12.31
C LYS A 146 2.47 8.17 11.72
N GLY A 147 3.49 7.72 10.98
CA GLY A 147 3.50 6.36 10.45
C GLY A 147 3.76 5.32 11.55
N THR A 148 3.64 4.06 11.17
CA THR A 148 3.72 2.92 12.08
C THR A 148 4.62 1.84 11.50
N CYS A 149 5.02 0.92 12.36
CA CYS A 149 5.64 -0.33 11.94
C CYS A 149 4.65 -1.46 12.15
N GLU A 150 4.16 -2.02 11.05
CA GLU A 150 3.24 -3.13 11.08
C GLU A 150 3.95 -4.40 11.52
N ASN A 151 3.24 -5.21 12.29
CA ASN A 151 3.68 -6.56 12.59
C ASN A 151 3.33 -7.47 11.42
N GLY A 152 4.13 -8.50 11.18
CA GLY A 152 3.84 -9.49 10.15
C GLY A 152 4.81 -10.66 10.20
N THR A 153 4.70 -11.52 9.21
CA THR A 153 5.58 -12.69 9.03
C THR A 153 7.06 -12.30 9.11
N THR A 154 7.76 -12.77 10.14
CA THR A 154 9.19 -12.50 10.41
C THR A 154 9.56 -11.01 10.56
N PHE A 155 8.57 -10.14 10.79
CA PHE A 155 8.79 -8.70 11.01
C PHE A 155 8.06 -8.26 12.28
N HIS A 156 8.81 -7.94 13.32
CA HIS A 156 8.26 -7.41 14.57
C HIS A 156 8.36 -5.88 14.56
N PRO A 157 7.36 -5.12 15.08
CA PRO A 157 7.43 -3.65 15.12
C PRO A 157 8.67 -3.08 15.83
N LEU A 158 9.27 -3.85 16.74
CA LEU A 158 10.52 -3.49 17.42
C LEU A 158 11.77 -3.50 16.52
N LEU A 159 11.67 -4.00 15.29
CA LEU A 159 12.74 -3.91 14.29
C LEU A 159 12.88 -2.48 13.74
N CYS A 160 11.84 -1.67 13.85
CA CYS A 160 11.95 -0.25 13.58
C CYS A 160 12.75 0.47 14.67
N ASN A 161 13.50 1.47 14.24
CA ASN A 161 14.42 2.21 15.08
C ASN A 161 14.40 3.71 14.69
N LYS A 162 15.47 4.45 14.97
CA LYS A 162 15.54 5.89 14.65
C LYS A 162 15.85 6.18 13.17
N MET A 163 16.36 5.19 12.43
CA MET A 163 16.59 5.23 10.99
C MET A 163 15.37 4.69 10.25
N LEU A 164 15.02 3.43 10.50
CA LEU A 164 13.79 2.81 9.98
C LEU A 164 12.63 3.16 10.91
N ILE A 165 12.01 4.30 10.68
CA ILE A 165 10.98 4.85 11.57
C ILE A 165 9.55 4.35 11.26
N GLY A 166 9.40 3.63 10.14
CA GLY A 166 8.11 3.17 9.61
C GLY A 166 8.28 2.03 8.63
N ALA A 167 7.37 1.05 8.70
CA ALA A 167 7.36 -0.10 7.79
C ALA A 167 5.92 -0.59 7.64
N ARG A 168 5.43 -0.60 6.41
CA ARG A 168 4.04 -0.94 6.06
C ARG A 168 4.06 -1.83 4.82
N TYR A 169 3.02 -2.64 4.63
CA TYR A 169 2.88 -3.47 3.44
C TYR A 169 1.42 -3.49 2.96
N PHE A 170 1.22 -3.69 1.66
CA PHE A 170 -0.10 -3.59 1.02
C PHE A 170 -0.29 -4.72 0.00
N ASN A 171 -0.84 -5.85 0.44
CA ASN A 171 -0.84 -7.09 -0.36
C ASN A 171 -2.24 -7.63 -0.73
N LYS A 172 -3.33 -7.05 -0.21
CA LYS A 172 -4.70 -7.56 -0.44
C LYS A 172 -5.07 -7.73 -1.93
N GLY A 173 -4.62 -6.84 -2.81
CA GLY A 173 -4.84 -6.96 -4.26
C GLY A 173 -4.12 -8.18 -4.87
N ALA A 174 -2.88 -8.44 -4.43
CA ALA A 174 -2.12 -9.63 -4.84
C ALA A 174 -2.78 -10.92 -4.32
N VAL A 175 -3.20 -10.95 -3.04
CA VAL A 175 -3.95 -12.08 -2.46
C VAL A 175 -5.24 -12.35 -3.25
N ALA A 176 -5.99 -11.31 -3.61
CA ALA A 176 -7.24 -11.45 -4.36
C ALA A 176 -7.07 -12.07 -5.76
N LYS A 177 -5.92 -11.79 -6.39
CA LYS A 177 -5.54 -12.28 -7.72
C LYS A 177 -4.97 -13.69 -7.69
N TYR A 178 -4.13 -14.01 -6.72
CA TYR A 178 -3.43 -15.30 -6.63
C TYR A 178 -4.09 -16.30 -5.68
N SER A 179 -5.17 -15.92 -5.01
CA SER A 179 -5.90 -16.69 -3.99
C SER A 179 -5.12 -16.97 -2.70
N ASN A 180 -3.79 -16.77 -2.71
CA ASN A 180 -2.90 -16.59 -1.58
C ASN A 180 -1.53 -16.14 -2.12
N ILE A 181 -0.71 -15.54 -1.27
CA ILE A 181 0.70 -15.29 -1.59
C ILE A 181 1.51 -16.48 -1.08
N ASP A 182 2.21 -17.14 -1.98
CA ASP A 182 3.17 -18.18 -1.61
C ASP A 182 4.26 -17.54 -0.73
N PRO A 183 4.51 -18.05 0.49
CA PRO A 183 5.60 -17.56 1.34
C PRO A 183 6.99 -17.66 0.71
N ALA A 184 7.15 -18.47 -0.34
CA ALA A 184 8.36 -18.50 -1.16
C ALA A 184 8.45 -17.31 -2.15
N MET A 185 7.34 -16.64 -2.41
CA MET A 185 7.28 -15.44 -3.25
C MET A 185 7.22 -14.16 -2.42
N ASP A 186 6.45 -14.07 -1.35
CA ASP A 186 6.45 -12.86 -0.53
C ASP A 186 6.01 -13.15 0.91
N TYR A 187 6.31 -12.22 1.81
CA TYR A 187 5.81 -12.28 3.18
C TYR A 187 4.57 -11.40 3.36
N ASP A 188 3.66 -11.87 4.21
CA ASP A 188 2.59 -11.03 4.77
C ASP A 188 3.19 -10.12 5.85
N SER A 189 4.12 -9.24 5.44
CA SER A 189 4.87 -8.32 6.28
C SER A 189 5.63 -7.26 5.47
N PRO A 190 6.19 -6.23 6.11
CA PRO A 190 7.10 -5.29 5.44
C PRO A 190 8.49 -5.87 5.09
N ARG A 191 8.78 -7.14 5.42
CA ARG A 191 10.11 -7.71 5.20
C ARG A 191 10.32 -8.07 3.73
N ASP A 192 11.48 -7.68 3.20
CA ASP A 192 11.92 -8.09 1.87
C ASP A 192 12.44 -9.54 1.87
N VAL A 193 11.94 -10.34 0.93
CA VAL A 193 12.38 -11.73 0.67
C VAL A 193 13.34 -11.81 -0.52
N TYR A 194 13.22 -10.88 -1.47
CA TYR A 194 13.90 -10.93 -2.76
C TYR A 194 15.25 -10.22 -2.77
N GLY A 195 15.39 -9.20 -1.93
CA GLY A 195 16.62 -8.42 -1.79
C GLY A 195 16.60 -7.08 -2.50
N HIS A 196 15.58 -6.79 -3.31
CA HIS A 196 15.51 -5.55 -4.08
C HIS A 196 15.32 -4.30 -3.20
N GLY A 197 14.47 -4.40 -2.18
CA GLY A 197 14.12 -3.26 -1.34
C GLY A 197 15.25 -2.81 -0.40
N TRP A 198 16.11 -3.73 0.06
CA TRP A 198 17.27 -3.33 0.88
C TRP A 198 18.46 -2.82 0.05
N GLU A 199 18.62 -3.29 -1.20
CA GLU A 199 19.68 -2.84 -2.11
C GLU A 199 19.51 -1.37 -2.51
N PHE A 200 18.29 -0.85 -2.54
CA PHE A 200 18.03 0.58 -2.84
C PHE A 200 18.48 1.53 -1.72
N ILE A 201 18.56 1.04 -0.48
CA ILE A 201 18.79 1.88 0.70
C ILE A 201 20.25 1.82 1.20
N ALA A 202 21.09 0.99 0.56
CA ALA A 202 22.51 0.85 0.88
C ALA A 202 23.39 1.94 0.26
#